data_AF-A0A5M6ICU1-F1
#
_entry.id   AF-A0A5M6ICU1-F1
#
_cell.length_a   1.000
_cell.length_b   1.000
_cell.length_c   1.000
_cell.angle_alpha   90.00
_cell.angle_beta   90.00
_cell.angle_gamma   90.00
#
_symmetry.space_group_name_H-M   'P 1'
#
loop_
_entity.id
_entity.type
_entity.pdbx_description
1 polymer ?
#
loop_
_entity_poly.entity_id
_entity_poly.type
_entity_poly.pdbx_seq_one_letter_code
_entity_poly.pdbx_strand_id
1 'polypeptide(L)' 'MSIDRFVLAFAGTVVLATVLIALFTAQTWVLWITAFVGANMLQAAFTGFCPLALILKAMGVKPGVAFG' A
#
# COMPACT_ATOMS: atom_id res chain seq x y z
N MET A 1 5.18 15.91 0.06
CA MET A 1 4.81 14.60 -0.51
C MET A 1 3.34 14.40 -0.18
N SER A 2 2.48 14.16 -1.18
CA SER A 2 1.05 13.94 -0.91
C SER A 2 0.83 12.55 -0.34
N ILE A 3 -0.28 12.35 0.38
CA ILE A 3 -0.67 11.04 0.93
C ILE A 3 -0.64 9.96 -0.17
N ASP A 4 -1.11 10.26 -1.37
CA ASP A 4 -1.15 9.30 -2.50
C ASP A 4 0.25 8.81 -2.87
N ARG A 5 1.23 9.73 -2.90
CA ARG A 5 2.62 9.40 -3.21
C ARG A 5 3.25 8.53 -2.12
N PHE A 6 2.90 8.78 -0.85
CA PHE A 6 3.34 7.96 0.27
C PHE A 6 2.73 6.56 0.22
N VAL A 7 1.43 6.47 -0.07
CA VAL A 7 0.70 5.20 -0.21
C VAL A 7 1.27 4.37 -1.35
N LEU A 8 1.53 4.98 -2.52
CA LEU A 8 2.17 4.34 -3.66
C LEU A 8 3.58 3.83 -3.34
N ALA A 9 4.41 4.65 -2.70
CA ALA A 9 5.77 4.27 -2.33
C ALA A 9 5.78 3.13 -1.30
N PHE A 10 4.91 3.20 -0.29
CA PHE A 10 4.79 2.17 0.73
C PHE A 10 4.29 0.85 0.13
N ALA A 11 3.19 0.88 -0.65
CA ALA A 11 2.65 -0.30 -1.28
C ALA A 11 3.69 -0.95 -2.22
N GLY A 12 4.35 -0.17 -3.07
CA GLY A 12 5.41 -0.67 -3.94
C GLY A 12 6.58 -1.30 -3.18
N THR A 13 6.99 -0.70 -2.06
CA THR A 13 8.07 -1.25 -1.21
C THR A 13 7.66 -2.59 -0.61
N VAL A 14 6.44 -2.70 -0.09
CA VAL A 14 5.93 -3.95 0.48
C VAL A 14 5.85 -5.05 -0.58
N VAL A 15 5.35 -4.74 -1.78
CA VAL A 15 5.30 -5.70 -2.89
C VAL A 15 6.70 -6.19 -3.26
N LEU A 16 7.66 -5.28 -3.49
CA LEU A 16 9.03 -5.65 -3.85
C LEU A 16 9.72 -6.47 -2.76
N ALA A 17 9.58 -6.08 -1.50
CA ALA A 17 10.13 -6.82 -0.37
C ALA A 17 9.52 -8.23 -0.27
N THR A 18 8.20 -8.34 -0.45
CA THR A 18 7.48 -9.62 -0.39
C THR A 18 7.89 -10.56 -1.53
N VAL A 19 8.02 -10.03 -2.74
CA VAL A 19 8.48 -10.80 -3.91
C VAL A 19 9.91 -11.28 -3.72
N LEU A 20 10.81 -10.41 -3.24
CA LEU A 20 12.18 -10.81 -2.89
C LEU A 20 12.19 -11.97 -1.89
N ILE A 21 11.45 -11.85 -0.79
CA ILE A 21 11.38 -12.91 0.22
C ILE A 21 10.80 -14.22 -0.35
N ALA A 22 9.78 -14.14 -1.20
CA ALA A 22 9.18 -15.32 -1.83
C ALA A 22 10.18 -16.04 -2.76
N LEU A 23 11.00 -15.30 -3.50
CA LEU A 23 12.02 -15.85 -4.39
C LEU A 23 13.20 -16.46 -3.63
N PHE A 24 13.67 -15.81 -2.55
CA PHE A 24 14.85 -16.27 -1.80
C PHE A 24 14.54 -17.37 -0.78
N THR A 25 13.33 -17.43 -0.24
CA THR A 25 12.96 -18.40 0.80
C THR A 25 12.04 -19.51 0.28
N ALA A 26 11.64 -19.50 -1.00
CA ALA A 26 10.61 -20.37 -1.60
C ALA A 26 9.26 -20.38 -0.86
N GLN A 27 9.06 -19.46 0.09
CA GLN A 27 7.89 -19.35 0.93
C GLN A 27 6.82 -18.55 0.18
N THR A 28 5.98 -19.24 -0.56
CA THR A 28 4.88 -18.63 -1.31
C THR A 28 3.79 -18.05 -0.40
N TRP A 29 3.73 -18.47 0.87
CA TRP A 29 2.77 -17.91 1.83
C TRP A 29 2.92 -16.39 2.02
N VAL A 30 4.13 -15.84 1.84
CA VAL A 30 4.36 -14.39 1.99
C VAL A 30 3.64 -13.59 0.89
N LEU A 31 3.35 -14.20 -0.28
CA LEU A 31 2.61 -13.57 -1.37
C LEU A 31 1.17 -13.18 -0.99
N TRP A 32 0.58 -13.81 0.04
CA TRP A 32 -0.72 -13.39 0.57
C TRP A 32 -0.69 -11.96 1.12
N ILE A 33 0.46 -11.49 1.62
CA ILE A 33 0.65 -10.09 2.03
C ILE A 33 0.56 -9.17 0.82
N THR A 34 1.20 -9.55 -0.29
CA THR A 34 1.12 -8.80 -1.56
C THR A 34 -0.30 -8.80 -2.10
N ALA A 35 -1.01 -9.93 -2.06
CA ALA A 35 -2.40 -10.02 -2.47
C ALA A 35 -3.32 -9.12 -1.61
N PHE A 36 -3.12 -9.11 -0.29
CA PHE A 36 -3.87 -8.26 0.63
C PHE A 36 -3.61 -6.77 0.37
N VAL A 37 -2.35 -6.36 0.23
CA VAL A 37 -1.98 -4.97 -0.08
C VAL A 37 -2.55 -4.55 -1.44
N GLY A 38 -2.47 -5.43 -2.45
CA GLY A 38 -3.04 -5.20 -3.78
C GLY A 38 -4.57 -5.06 -3.74
N ALA A 39 -5.26 -5.91 -3.00
CA ALA A 39 -6.71 -5.83 -2.82
C ALA A 39 -7.12 -4.52 -2.12
N ASN A 40 -6.36 -4.08 -1.11
CA ASN A 40 -6.60 -2.80 -0.44
C ASN A 40 -6.36 -1.60 -1.37
N MET A 41 -5.31 -1.63 -2.21
CA MET A 41 -5.10 -0.58 -3.22
C MET A 41 -6.21 -0.57 -4.28
N LEU A 42 -6.67 -1.75 -4.71
CA LEU A 42 -7.76 -1.88 -5.67
C LEU A 42 -9.04 -1.30 -5.08
N GLN A 43 -9.40 -1.67 -3.84
CA GLN A 43 -10.55 -1.10 -3.15
C GLN A 43 -10.41 0.42 -2.98
N ALA A 44 -9.21 0.90 -2.63
CA ALA A 44 -8.94 2.34 -2.48
C ALA A 44 -9.12 3.10 -3.80
N ALA A 45 -8.81 2.50 -4.95
CA ALA A 45 -9.02 3.13 -6.25
C ALA A 45 -10.51 3.41 -6.57
N PHE A 46 -11.43 2.57 -6.06
CA PHE A 46 -12.86 2.75 -6.26
C PHE A 46 -13.56 3.52 -5.13
N THR A 47 -13.08 3.38 -3.90
CA THR A 47 -13.76 3.92 -2.70
C THR A 47 -13.03 5.11 -2.07
N GLY A 48 -11.79 5.39 -2.46
CA GLY A 48 -10.91 6.34 -1.77
C GLY A 48 -10.51 5.91 -0.35
N PHE A 49 -10.92 4.73 0.10
CA PHE A 49 -10.65 4.25 1.45
C PHE A 49 -9.32 3.49 1.49
N CYS A 50 -8.27 4.13 2.00
CA CYS A 50 -7.01 3.46 2.33
C CYS A 50 -6.70 3.70 3.82
N PRO A 51 -6.55 2.64 4.65
CA PRO A 51 -6.25 2.81 6.08
C PRO A 51 -4.94 3.56 6.30
N LEU A 52 -3.96 3.35 5.42
CA LEU A 52 -2.70 4.10 5.43
C LEU A 52 -2.91 5.59 5.15
N ALA A 53 -3.84 5.93 4.24
CA ALA A 53 -4.19 7.32 3.98
C ALA A 53 -4.86 7.99 5.19
N LEU A 54 -5.74 7.27 5.90
CA LEU A 54 -6.35 7.74 7.16
C LEU A 54 -5.30 8.01 8.24
N ILE A 55 -4.33 7.10 8.42
CA ILE A 55 -3.23 7.28 9.38
C ILE A 55 -2.37 8.49 8.98
N LEU A 56 -1.99 8.60 7.71
CA LEU A 56 -1.20 9.74 7.21
C LEU A 56 -1.95 11.07 7.34
N LYS A 57 -3.27 11.08 7.11
CA LYS A 57 -4.15 12.24 7.32
C LYS A 57 -4.20 12.63 8.80
N ALA A 58 -4.29 11.65 9.70
CA ALA A 58 -4.22 11.87 11.15
C ALA A 58 -2.86 12.38 11.62
N MET A 59 -1.77 12.00 10.95
CA MET A 59 -0.42 12.52 11.19
C MET A 59 -0.18 13.91 10.55
N GLY A 60 -1.18 14.53 9.92
CA GLY A 60 -1.09 15.87 9.36
C GLY A 60 -0.42 15.96 7.99
N VAL A 61 -0.24 14.83 7.29
CA VAL A 61 0.26 14.83 5.91
C VAL A 61 -0.83 15.35 4.98
N LYS A 62 -0.48 16.26 4.06
CA LYS A 62 -1.45 16.85 3.12
C LYS A 62 -2.02 15.77 2.18
N PRO A 63 -3.35 15.55 2.15
CA PRO A 63 -3.97 14.69 1.14
C PRO A 63 -3.72 15.26 -0.25
N GLY A 64 -3.52 14.39 -1.24
CA GLY A 64 -3.52 14.80 -2.63
C GLY A 64 -4.83 14.45 -3.31
N VAL A 65 -4.81 14.46 -4.64
CA VAL A 65 -6.03 14.34 -5.47
C VAL A 65 -6.76 13.01 -5.34
N ALA A 66 -6.09 11.92 -4.92
CA ALA A 66 -6.72 10.60 -4.79
C ALA A 66 -7.32 10.35 -3.41
N PHE A 67 -6.90 11.10 -2.37
CA PHE A 67 -7.35 10.93 -0.98
C PHE A 67 -7.83 12.25 -0.34
N GLY A 68 -8.37 13.18 -1.15
CA GLY A 68 -8.88 14.50 -0.73
C GLY A 68 -9.91 14.43 0.39
#